data_AF-A0A6L5XXQ4-F1
#
_entry.id   AF-A0A6L5XXQ4-F1
#
_cell.length_a   1.000
_cell.length_b   1.000
_cell.length_c   1.000
_cell.angle_alpha   90.00
_cell.angle_beta   90.00
_cell.angle_gamma   90.00
#
_symmetry.space_group_name_H-M   'P 1'
#
loop_
_entity.id
_entity.type
_entity.pdbx_description
1 polymer ?
#
loop_
_entity_poly.entity_id
_entity_poly.type
_entity_poly.pdbx_seq_one_letter_code
_entity_poly.pdbx_strand_id
1 'polypeptide(L)'
;MKKRIFCMFLSFILMISVCQGTNVSYAKIAAKTNVTKTFQDKKMVKQLINNFAYWNGIVMTRKEKEKIGKLNEYSKICVAAFNSECKNGESEAIIKKTSLEKNFKDIFGKSINYSKIPTNTKNLKFIDKLVYKKADGSIAIVLGDWGTAYPTIGINKIYNLGNQKYSVECTCYLYDDETKSKTKIGTMSYQIKKQSNAKHKYVVTEAIIKTIK
;
A
#
# COMPACT_ATOMS: atom_id res chain seq x y z
N MET A 1 57.00 33.84 -18.28
CA MET A 1 55.52 34.04 -18.20
C MET A 1 54.67 32.87 -18.69
N LYS A 2 55.08 32.08 -19.70
CA LYS A 2 54.25 30.99 -20.28
C LYS A 2 53.86 29.85 -19.30
N LYS A 3 54.74 29.46 -18.36
CA LYS A 3 54.45 28.39 -17.36
C LYS A 3 53.39 28.78 -16.32
N ARG A 4 53.38 30.04 -15.85
CA ARG A 4 52.40 30.51 -14.85
C ARG A 4 50.98 30.59 -15.43
N ILE A 5 50.85 31.01 -16.69
CA ILE A 5 49.57 31.06 -17.41
C ILE A 5 49.05 29.65 -17.66
N PHE A 6 49.91 28.70 -18.03
CA PHE A 6 49.53 27.30 -18.21
C PHE A 6 49.03 26.64 -16.91
N CYS A 7 49.69 26.89 -15.77
CA CYS A 7 49.24 26.40 -14.47
C CYS A 7 47.90 27.03 -14.03
N MET A 8 47.67 28.31 -14.33
CA MET A 8 46.37 28.96 -14.08
C MET A 8 45.25 28.41 -14.97
N PHE A 9 45.55 28.09 -16.24
CA PHE A 9 44.58 27.47 -17.14
C PHE A 9 44.22 26.03 -16.73
N LEU A 10 45.22 25.25 -16.29
CA LEU A 10 45.00 23.88 -15.82
C LEU A 10 44.20 23.81 -14.52
N SER A 11 44.43 24.75 -13.60
CA SER A 11 43.65 24.86 -12.35
C SER A 11 42.21 25.33 -12.61
N PHE A 12 41.97 26.17 -13.62
CA PHE A 12 40.63 26.58 -14.03
C PHE A 12 39.84 25.41 -14.66
N ILE A 13 40.49 24.59 -15.51
CA ILE A 13 39.88 23.37 -16.09
C ILE A 13 39.56 22.33 -15.00
N LEU A 14 40.46 22.12 -14.02
CA LEU A 14 40.20 21.25 -12.88
C LEU A 14 39.05 21.77 -12.00
N MET A 15 38.94 23.08 -11.79
CA MET A 15 37.85 23.67 -11.01
C MET A 15 36.49 23.55 -11.74
N ILE A 16 36.47 23.71 -13.07
CA ILE A 16 35.27 23.42 -13.89
C ILE A 16 34.93 21.93 -13.86
N SER A 17 35.93 21.03 -13.84
CA SER A 17 35.71 19.58 -13.73
C SER A 17 35.13 19.16 -12.37
N VAL A 18 35.53 19.85 -11.29
CA VAL A 18 34.97 19.64 -9.93
C VAL A 18 33.58 20.27 -9.79
N CYS A 19 33.30 21.38 -10.51
CA CYS A 19 31.97 21.99 -10.54
C CYS A 19 30.98 21.30 -11.51
N GLN A 20 31.46 20.54 -12.51
CA GLN A 20 30.62 19.85 -13.51
C GLN A 20 30.50 18.34 -13.30
N GLY A 21 31.28 17.73 -12.39
CA GLY A 21 31.01 16.40 -11.85
C GLY A 21 30.17 16.52 -10.58
N THR A 22 28.85 16.53 -10.58
CA THR A 22 28.03 15.37 -10.97
C THR A 22 26.55 15.80 -11.00
N ASN A 23 26.11 16.41 -12.09
CA ASN A 23 24.71 16.29 -12.53
C ASN A 23 24.51 14.98 -13.31
N VAL A 24 25.21 13.92 -12.92
CA VAL A 24 24.78 12.58 -13.28
C VAL A 24 23.56 12.35 -12.41
N SER A 25 22.39 12.59 -12.98
CA SER A 25 21.16 11.96 -12.53
C SER A 25 21.39 10.45 -12.59
N TYR A 26 22.03 9.92 -11.56
CA TYR A 26 21.94 8.53 -11.19
C TYR A 26 20.50 8.32 -10.73
N ALA A 27 19.57 8.33 -11.69
CA ALA A 27 18.56 7.29 -11.71
C ALA A 27 19.29 5.95 -11.91
N LYS A 28 20.11 5.55 -10.93
CA LYS A 28 20.33 4.14 -10.64
C LYS A 28 18.91 3.66 -10.36
N ILE A 29 18.27 3.08 -11.36
CA ILE A 29 17.20 2.12 -11.17
C ILE A 29 17.85 1.10 -10.25
N ALA A 30 17.67 1.26 -8.94
CA ALA A 30 18.29 0.39 -7.97
C ALA A 30 17.87 -1.02 -8.36
N ALA A 31 18.85 -1.85 -8.74
CA ALA A 31 18.57 -3.21 -9.16
C ALA A 31 17.72 -3.87 -8.08
N LYS A 32 16.53 -4.35 -8.45
CA LYS A 32 15.55 -4.95 -7.55
C LYS A 32 16.22 -6.12 -6.82
N THR A 33 16.66 -5.90 -5.59
CA THR A 33 17.46 -6.89 -4.84
C THR A 33 16.56 -7.64 -3.88
N ASN A 34 16.53 -8.98 -3.97
CA ASN A 34 15.73 -9.79 -3.06
C ASN A 34 16.36 -9.79 -1.66
N VAL A 35 15.65 -9.23 -0.69
CA VAL A 35 16.09 -9.10 0.72
C VAL A 35 15.20 -9.88 1.68
N THR A 36 14.33 -10.76 1.18
CA THR A 36 13.30 -11.45 1.97
C THR A 36 13.82 -12.10 3.26
N LYS A 37 15.00 -12.71 3.21
CA LYS A 37 15.62 -13.40 4.35
C LYS A 37 16.35 -12.45 5.30
N THR A 38 16.92 -11.36 4.78
CA THR A 38 17.73 -10.39 5.53
C THR A 38 16.93 -9.17 6.00
N PHE A 39 15.65 -9.07 5.63
CA PHE A 39 14.81 -7.94 5.96
C PHE A 39 14.42 -7.92 7.45
N GLN A 40 15.05 -7.02 8.21
CA GLN A 40 14.93 -6.95 9.67
C GLN A 40 13.50 -6.66 10.16
N ASP A 41 12.76 -5.79 9.47
CA ASP A 41 11.43 -5.34 9.91
C ASP A 41 10.28 -6.24 9.37
N LYS A 42 10.53 -7.52 9.06
CA LYS A 42 9.55 -8.41 8.43
C LYS A 42 8.23 -8.52 9.19
N LYS A 43 8.28 -8.51 10.54
CA LYS A 43 7.09 -8.53 11.40
C LYS A 43 6.24 -7.27 11.22
N MET A 44 6.86 -6.10 11.15
CA MET A 44 6.17 -4.82 10.97
C MET A 44 5.54 -4.72 9.58
N VAL A 45 6.26 -5.15 8.54
CA VAL A 45 5.70 -5.22 7.19
C VAL A 45 4.54 -6.21 7.13
N LYS A 46 4.64 -7.38 7.78
CA LYS A 46 3.51 -8.32 7.87
C LYS A 46 2.28 -7.69 8.52
N GLN A 47 2.45 -6.95 9.62
CA GLN A 47 1.34 -6.24 10.26
C GLN A 47 0.73 -5.18 9.34
N LEU A 48 1.55 -4.37 8.68
CA LEU A 48 1.08 -3.37 7.71
C LEU A 48 0.29 -4.02 6.57
N ILE A 49 0.81 -5.10 5.98
CA ILE A 49 0.18 -5.79 4.84
C ILE A 49 -1.09 -6.52 5.26
N ASN A 50 -1.17 -7.05 6.49
CA ASN A 50 -2.38 -7.71 7.00
C ASN A 50 -3.59 -6.78 7.04
N ASN A 51 -3.38 -5.46 7.20
CA ASN A 51 -4.47 -4.48 7.14
C ASN A 51 -5.23 -4.51 5.80
N PHE A 52 -4.63 -5.05 4.74
CA PHE A 52 -5.27 -5.11 3.44
C PHE A 52 -6.04 -6.43 3.20
N ALA A 53 -5.95 -7.41 4.10
CA ALA A 53 -6.48 -8.76 3.86
C ALA A 53 -7.97 -8.77 3.55
N TYR A 54 -8.79 -8.12 4.40
CA TYR A 54 -10.24 -8.07 4.21
C TYR A 54 -10.65 -7.45 2.88
N TRP A 55 -10.23 -6.22 2.62
CA TRP A 55 -10.60 -5.51 1.39
C TRP A 55 -10.19 -6.27 0.13
N ASN A 56 -8.95 -6.77 0.07
CA ASN A 56 -8.49 -7.56 -1.09
C ASN A 56 -9.23 -8.89 -1.22
N GLY A 57 -9.55 -9.54 -0.10
CA GLY A 57 -10.35 -10.76 -0.10
C GLY A 57 -11.67 -10.54 -0.84
N ILE A 58 -12.39 -9.46 -0.52
CA ILE A 58 -13.64 -9.09 -1.21
C ILE A 58 -13.41 -8.87 -2.71
N VAL A 59 -12.40 -8.07 -3.07
CA VAL A 59 -12.05 -7.79 -4.48
C VAL A 59 -11.81 -9.10 -5.24
N MET A 60 -11.04 -10.02 -4.65
CA MET A 60 -10.60 -11.24 -5.31
C MET A 60 -11.70 -12.29 -5.46
N THR A 61 -12.55 -12.48 -4.44
CA THR A 61 -13.63 -13.49 -4.49
C THR A 61 -14.77 -13.10 -5.42
N ARG A 62 -14.97 -11.80 -5.66
CA ARG A 62 -16.01 -11.31 -6.58
C ARG A 62 -15.63 -11.42 -8.06
N LYS A 63 -14.44 -11.94 -8.39
CA LYS A 63 -13.92 -12.08 -9.76
C LYS A 63 -14.01 -10.79 -10.58
N GLU A 64 -14.04 -9.63 -9.91
CA GLU A 64 -13.89 -8.33 -10.56
C GLU A 64 -12.59 -8.43 -11.37
N LYS A 65 -12.69 -8.34 -12.71
CA LYS A 65 -11.55 -8.38 -13.63
C LYS A 65 -10.73 -7.09 -13.51
N GLU A 66 -10.32 -6.78 -12.30
CA GLU A 66 -9.57 -5.59 -11.99
C GLU A 66 -8.09 -5.89 -12.22
N LYS A 67 -7.65 -5.65 -13.45
CA LYS A 67 -6.25 -5.31 -13.72
C LYS A 67 -6.02 -3.89 -13.17
N ILE A 68 -5.81 -3.72 -11.87
CA ILE A 68 -5.57 -2.38 -11.33
C ILE A 68 -4.08 -2.14 -11.10
N GLY A 69 -3.60 -1.06 -11.74
CA GLY A 69 -2.45 -0.28 -11.31
C GLY A 69 -2.68 0.38 -9.94
N LYS A 70 -2.06 1.54 -9.69
CA LYS A 70 -1.99 2.16 -8.35
C LYS A 70 -3.36 2.24 -7.64
N LEU A 71 -3.40 1.90 -6.35
CA LEU A 71 -4.57 2.14 -5.47
C LEU A 71 -5.01 3.60 -5.60
N ASN A 72 -6.23 3.82 -6.08
CA ASN A 72 -6.84 5.13 -6.10
C ASN A 72 -7.20 5.57 -4.67
N GLU A 73 -7.60 6.82 -4.51
CA GLU A 73 -7.88 7.38 -3.19
C GLU A 73 -9.03 6.67 -2.48
N TYR A 74 -10.09 6.31 -3.22
CA TYR A 74 -11.24 5.63 -2.66
C TYR A 74 -10.87 4.20 -2.19
N SER A 75 -10.09 3.43 -2.95
CA SER A 75 -9.58 2.13 -2.50
C SER A 75 -8.77 2.22 -1.22
N LYS A 76 -7.97 3.28 -1.04
CA LYS A 76 -7.23 3.52 0.20
C LYS A 76 -8.17 3.80 1.37
N ILE A 77 -9.24 4.55 1.13
CA ILE A 77 -10.28 4.79 2.14
C ILE A 77 -10.95 3.48 2.53
N CYS A 78 -11.29 2.62 1.58
CA CYS A 78 -11.86 1.30 1.86
C CYS A 78 -10.95 0.46 2.73
N VAL A 79 -9.65 0.37 2.40
CA VAL A 79 -8.69 -0.35 3.25
C VAL A 79 -8.69 0.21 4.68
N ALA A 80 -8.60 1.52 4.86
CA ALA A 80 -8.60 2.12 6.20
C ALA A 80 -9.94 1.91 6.95
N ALA A 81 -11.05 1.92 6.22
CA ALA A 81 -12.39 1.67 6.74
C ALA A 81 -12.54 0.24 7.29
N PHE A 82 -12.07 -0.78 6.56
CA PHE A 82 -12.09 -2.18 7.02
C PHE A 82 -11.21 -2.45 8.27
N ASN A 83 -10.23 -1.58 8.56
CA ASN A 83 -9.41 -1.67 9.77
C ASN A 83 -9.95 -0.80 10.92
N SER A 84 -10.97 -0.01 10.66
CA SER A 84 -11.64 0.76 11.70
C SER A 84 -12.52 -0.22 12.47
N GLU A 85 -12.45 -0.18 13.80
CA GLU A 85 -13.12 -1.09 14.75
C GLU A 85 -14.62 -1.25 14.44
N CYS A 86 -14.94 -2.13 13.50
CA CYS A 86 -16.30 -2.51 13.17
C CYS A 86 -16.49 -3.92 13.69
N LYS A 87 -17.43 -4.07 14.62
CA LYS A 87 -17.71 -5.35 15.27
C LYS A 87 -18.43 -6.26 14.27
N ASN A 88 -18.02 -7.52 14.24
CA ASN A 88 -18.66 -8.57 13.45
C ASN A 88 -20.16 -8.65 13.79
N GLY A 89 -21.02 -8.79 12.77
CA GLY A 89 -22.44 -9.14 12.92
C GLY A 89 -23.44 -8.15 12.31
N GLU A 90 -23.03 -6.92 11.98
CA GLU A 90 -23.90 -5.95 11.31
C GLU A 90 -23.65 -5.95 9.80
N SER A 91 -24.72 -5.93 9.00
CA SER A 91 -24.62 -5.80 7.53
C SER A 91 -24.04 -4.44 7.11
N GLU A 92 -24.13 -3.46 8.00
CA GLU A 92 -23.60 -2.12 7.83
C GLU A 92 -23.19 -1.53 9.19
N ALA A 93 -22.01 -0.89 9.25
CA ALA A 93 -21.51 -0.24 10.46
C ALA A 93 -21.15 1.23 10.20
N ILE A 94 -21.33 2.09 11.20
CA ILE A 94 -20.85 3.47 11.15
C ILE A 94 -19.41 3.56 11.66
N ILE A 95 -18.53 4.12 10.82
CA ILE A 95 -17.12 4.30 11.15
C ILE A 95 -16.93 5.65 11.84
N LYS A 96 -16.31 5.62 13.02
CA LYS A 96 -15.81 6.83 13.69
C LYS A 96 -14.74 7.50 12.83
N LYS A 97 -14.94 8.79 12.49
CA LYS A 97 -14.00 9.57 11.66
C LYS A 97 -12.57 9.53 12.19
N THR A 98 -12.38 9.66 13.50
CA THR A 98 -11.07 9.62 14.15
C THR A 98 -10.36 8.28 13.98
N SER A 99 -11.10 7.17 14.00
CA SER A 99 -10.56 5.82 13.74
C SER A 99 -10.13 5.67 12.28
N LEU A 100 -10.97 6.14 11.35
CA LEU A 100 -10.67 6.13 9.92
C LEU A 100 -9.43 6.97 9.59
N GLU A 101 -9.33 8.18 10.13
CA GLU A 101 -8.17 9.07 9.94
C GLU A 101 -6.88 8.45 10.48
N LYS A 102 -6.96 7.88 11.70
CA LYS A 102 -5.83 7.19 12.32
C LYS A 102 -5.35 6.02 11.46
N ASN A 103 -6.26 5.15 11.04
CA ASN A 103 -5.92 4.00 10.19
C ASN A 103 -5.38 4.44 8.82
N PHE A 104 -5.97 5.47 8.21
CA PHE A 104 -5.52 5.99 6.93
C PHE A 104 -4.10 6.58 7.03
N LYS A 105 -3.81 7.32 8.10
CA LYS A 105 -2.47 7.85 8.40
C LYS A 105 -1.48 6.73 8.72
N ASP A 106 -1.88 5.75 9.52
CA ASP A 106 -1.02 4.61 9.91
C ASP A 106 -0.60 3.76 8.69
N ILE A 107 -1.51 3.60 7.71
CA ILE A 107 -1.28 2.75 6.54
C ILE A 107 -0.61 3.52 5.39
N PHE A 108 -1.04 4.76 5.14
CA PHE A 108 -0.65 5.53 3.94
C PHE A 108 0.19 6.78 4.23
N GLY A 109 0.37 7.18 5.50
CA GLY A 109 1.22 8.29 5.89
C GLY A 109 0.69 9.68 5.55
N LYS A 110 -0.61 9.83 5.28
CA LYS A 110 -1.23 11.08 4.82
C LYS A 110 -2.64 11.27 5.38
N SER A 111 -3.21 12.45 5.15
CA SER A 111 -4.59 12.78 5.51
C SER A 111 -5.58 12.25 4.47
N ILE A 112 -6.78 11.91 4.93
CA ILE A 112 -7.89 11.43 4.10
C ILE A 112 -8.54 12.57 3.31
N ASN A 113 -8.92 12.29 2.06
CA ASN A 113 -9.77 13.19 1.29
C ASN A 113 -11.22 12.66 1.26
N TYR A 114 -12.05 13.19 2.16
CA TYR A 114 -13.46 12.78 2.31
C TYR A 114 -14.37 13.09 1.10
N SER A 115 -13.93 13.92 0.15
CA SER A 115 -14.69 14.18 -1.08
C SER A 115 -14.72 12.99 -2.04
N LYS A 116 -13.81 12.02 -1.84
CA LYS A 116 -13.73 10.80 -2.65
C LYS A 116 -14.66 9.69 -2.19
N ILE A 117 -15.37 9.90 -1.08
CA ILE A 117 -16.36 8.93 -0.57
C ILE A 117 -17.70 9.22 -1.26
N PRO A 118 -18.31 8.23 -1.92
CA PRO A 118 -19.59 8.41 -2.59
C PRO A 118 -20.71 8.67 -1.57
N THR A 119 -21.66 9.51 -1.95
CA THR A 119 -22.90 9.78 -1.19
C THR A 119 -24.11 9.01 -1.72
N ASN A 120 -24.01 8.44 -2.93
CA ASN A 120 -25.06 7.64 -3.56
C ASN A 120 -24.46 6.34 -4.09
N THR A 121 -24.96 5.20 -3.60
CA THR A 121 -24.46 3.86 -3.92
C THR A 121 -25.28 3.12 -4.99
N LYS A 122 -26.42 3.67 -5.44
CA LYS A 122 -27.37 2.96 -6.33
C LYS A 122 -26.71 2.52 -7.64
N ASN A 123 -25.92 3.39 -8.26
CA ASN A 123 -25.32 3.17 -9.60
C ASN A 123 -23.82 2.85 -9.56
N LEU A 124 -23.26 2.57 -8.39
CA LEU A 124 -21.83 2.30 -8.25
C LEU A 124 -21.49 0.83 -8.47
N LYS A 125 -20.24 0.55 -8.84
CA LYS A 125 -19.72 -0.83 -8.82
C LYS A 125 -19.77 -1.38 -7.40
N PHE A 126 -19.84 -2.70 -7.24
CA PHE A 126 -20.01 -3.32 -5.93
C PHE A 126 -18.94 -2.87 -4.90
N ILE A 127 -17.67 -2.79 -5.31
CA ILE A 127 -16.56 -2.33 -4.46
C ILE A 127 -16.77 -0.89 -3.96
N ASP A 128 -17.45 -0.08 -4.76
CA ASP A 128 -17.78 1.32 -4.50
C ASP A 128 -19.07 1.48 -3.66
N LYS A 129 -19.80 0.39 -3.42
CA LYS A 129 -20.93 0.35 -2.47
C LYS A 129 -20.49 0.01 -1.04
N LEU A 130 -19.25 -0.46 -0.86
CA LEU A 130 -18.77 -0.94 0.44
C LEU A 130 -18.52 0.18 1.43
N VAL A 131 -18.12 1.38 1.00
CA VAL A 131 -17.90 2.52 1.89
C VAL A 131 -18.56 3.75 1.31
N TYR A 132 -19.47 4.37 2.06
CA TYR A 132 -20.23 5.49 1.56
C TYR A 132 -20.58 6.50 2.67
N LYS A 133 -20.95 7.71 2.28
CA LYS A 133 -21.35 8.79 3.19
C LYS A 133 -22.87 8.87 3.24
N LYS A 134 -23.45 8.81 4.44
CA LYS A 134 -24.88 8.98 4.69
C LYS A 134 -25.28 10.46 4.61
N ALA A 135 -26.60 10.72 4.57
CA ALA A 135 -27.16 12.07 4.49
C ALA A 135 -26.74 12.98 5.65
N ASP A 136 -26.59 12.43 6.85
CA ASP A 136 -26.10 13.12 8.05
C ASP A 136 -24.57 13.36 8.06
N GLY A 137 -23.86 12.94 7.00
CA GLY A 137 -22.41 13.08 6.87
C GLY A 137 -21.59 12.02 7.60
N SER A 138 -22.23 11.03 8.24
CA SER A 138 -21.56 9.85 8.79
C SER A 138 -21.05 8.94 7.66
N ILE A 139 -20.00 8.16 7.94
CA ILE A 139 -19.40 7.24 6.97
C ILE A 139 -19.79 5.84 7.37
N ALA A 140 -20.46 5.14 6.46
CA ALA A 140 -20.90 3.77 6.63
C ALA A 140 -19.98 2.83 5.84
N ILE A 141 -19.82 1.63 6.37
CA ILE A 141 -19.21 0.51 5.69
C ILE A 141 -20.19 -0.66 5.65
N VAL A 142 -20.38 -1.25 4.48
CA VAL A 142 -21.12 -2.50 4.31
C VAL A 142 -20.15 -3.64 4.58
N LEU A 143 -20.48 -4.46 5.56
CA LEU A 143 -19.69 -5.62 5.94
C LEU A 143 -20.35 -6.88 5.38
N GLY A 144 -19.51 -7.82 4.97
CA GLY A 144 -19.94 -9.17 4.65
C GLY A 144 -19.61 -10.10 5.81
N ASP A 145 -20.50 -11.05 6.08
CA ASP A 145 -20.14 -12.21 6.87
C ASP A 145 -19.34 -13.18 5.99
N TRP A 146 -18.21 -13.64 6.51
CA TRP A 146 -17.38 -14.66 5.86
C TRP A 146 -17.53 -16.04 6.50
N GLY A 147 -18.38 -16.17 7.52
CA GLY A 147 -18.54 -17.37 8.32
C GLY A 147 -17.23 -17.73 9.03
N THR A 148 -16.86 -19.01 8.95
CA THR A 148 -15.58 -19.53 9.46
C THR A 148 -14.41 -19.27 8.52
N ALA A 149 -14.66 -18.82 7.30
CA ALA A 149 -13.62 -18.45 6.35
C ALA A 149 -13.23 -16.97 6.49
N TYR A 150 -11.99 -16.59 6.23
CA TYR A 150 -11.58 -15.19 6.11
C TYR A 150 -10.30 -15.04 5.30
N PRO A 151 -10.11 -13.88 4.65
CA PRO A 151 -8.92 -13.65 3.87
C PRO A 151 -7.70 -13.47 4.78
N THR A 152 -6.59 -14.10 4.39
CA THR A 152 -5.28 -13.92 5.00
C THR A 152 -4.22 -13.63 3.94
N ILE A 153 -3.18 -12.90 4.30
CA ILE A 153 -2.09 -12.56 3.38
C ILE A 153 -0.77 -13.17 3.86
N GLY A 154 -0.10 -13.88 2.96
CA GLY A 154 1.27 -14.37 3.14
C GLY A 154 2.27 -13.55 2.34
N ILE A 155 3.36 -13.11 2.97
CA ILE A 155 4.49 -12.46 2.26
C ILE A 155 5.37 -13.54 1.64
N ASN A 156 5.52 -13.48 0.32
CA ASN A 156 6.38 -14.38 -0.46
C ASN A 156 7.80 -13.82 -0.58
N LYS A 157 7.91 -12.58 -1.04
CA LYS A 157 9.19 -11.93 -1.33
C LYS A 157 9.18 -10.45 -0.96
N ILE A 158 10.31 -9.94 -0.54
CA ILE A 158 10.58 -8.52 -0.31
C ILE A 158 11.81 -8.14 -1.12
N TYR A 159 11.68 -7.08 -1.91
CA TYR A 159 12.76 -6.55 -2.73
C TYR A 159 13.07 -5.11 -2.33
N ASN A 160 14.36 -4.80 -2.19
CA ASN A 160 14.83 -3.43 -2.01
C ASN A 160 14.81 -2.72 -3.37
N LEU A 161 14.18 -1.54 -3.41
CA LEU A 161 14.06 -0.66 -4.58
C LEU A 161 14.94 0.61 -4.44
N GLY A 162 15.78 0.68 -3.40
CA GLY A 162 16.56 1.88 -3.06
C GLY A 162 15.73 2.96 -2.38
N ASN A 163 16.39 4.00 -1.86
CA ASN A 163 15.73 5.15 -1.23
C ASN A 163 14.69 4.77 -0.16
N GLN A 164 15.01 3.73 0.62
CA GLN A 164 14.16 3.17 1.67
C GLN A 164 12.79 2.68 1.16
N LYS A 165 12.68 2.34 -0.12
CA LYS A 165 11.50 1.75 -0.75
C LYS A 165 11.69 0.26 -0.96
N TYR A 166 10.60 -0.49 -0.81
CA TYR A 166 10.59 -1.93 -0.98
C TYR A 166 9.35 -2.38 -1.76
N SER A 167 9.50 -3.41 -2.60
CA SER A 167 8.39 -4.14 -3.22
C SER A 167 8.14 -5.41 -2.42
N VAL A 168 6.92 -5.60 -1.94
CA VAL A 168 6.48 -6.79 -1.21
C VAL A 168 5.53 -7.58 -2.10
N GLU A 169 5.89 -8.81 -2.42
CA GLU A 169 5.05 -9.75 -3.17
C GLU A 169 4.34 -10.68 -2.20
N CYS A 170 3.03 -10.80 -2.34
CA CYS A 170 2.15 -11.50 -1.42
C CYS A 170 1.24 -12.48 -2.14
N THR A 171 0.83 -13.53 -1.42
CA THR A 171 -0.28 -14.40 -1.81
C THR A 171 -1.45 -14.15 -0.87
N CYS A 172 -2.65 -14.03 -1.43
CA CYS A 172 -3.88 -13.95 -0.66
C CYS A 172 -4.55 -15.33 -0.64
N TYR A 173 -4.99 -15.73 0.54
CA TYR A 173 -5.67 -17.00 0.78
C TYR A 173 -7.02 -16.73 1.42
N LEU A 174 -8.01 -17.54 1.12
CA LEU A 174 -9.16 -17.75 1.98
C LEU A 174 -8.79 -18.86 2.95
N TYR A 175 -8.72 -18.55 4.24
CA TYR A 175 -8.44 -19.51 5.29
C TYR A 175 -9.74 -19.85 5.99
N ASP A 176 -10.06 -21.13 6.07
CA ASP A 176 -11.23 -21.66 6.76
C ASP A 176 -10.80 -22.17 8.14
N ASP A 177 -11.33 -21.56 9.19
CA ASP A 177 -11.00 -21.91 10.56
C ASP A 177 -11.62 -23.24 11.02
N GLU A 178 -12.68 -23.72 10.38
CA GLU A 178 -13.30 -25.01 10.70
C GLU A 178 -12.45 -26.16 10.17
N THR A 179 -12.12 -26.11 8.88
CA THR A 179 -11.34 -27.17 8.21
C THR A 179 -9.83 -26.96 8.29
N LYS A 180 -9.38 -25.82 8.84
CA LYS A 180 -7.97 -25.36 8.84
C LYS A 180 -7.35 -25.31 7.45
N SER A 181 -8.16 -25.21 6.39
CA SER A 181 -7.72 -25.24 5.01
C SER A 181 -7.37 -23.83 4.49
N LYS A 182 -6.44 -23.76 3.53
CA LYS A 182 -6.03 -22.51 2.86
C LYS A 182 -6.21 -22.63 1.37
N THR A 183 -7.17 -21.88 0.82
CA THR A 183 -7.41 -21.81 -0.61
C THR A 183 -6.80 -20.54 -1.17
N LYS A 184 -5.91 -20.66 -2.15
CA LYS A 184 -5.29 -19.50 -2.80
C LYS A 184 -6.33 -18.77 -3.66
N ILE A 185 -6.55 -17.48 -3.39
CA ILE A 185 -7.53 -16.66 -4.12
C ILE A 185 -6.89 -15.59 -5.02
N GLY A 186 -5.62 -15.25 -4.78
CA GLY A 186 -4.93 -14.26 -5.60
C GLY A 186 -3.49 -13.99 -5.19
N THR A 187 -2.86 -13.07 -5.90
CA THR A 187 -1.52 -12.55 -5.59
C THR A 187 -1.52 -11.04 -5.65
N MET A 188 -0.57 -10.42 -4.97
CA MET A 188 -0.45 -8.97 -4.94
C MET A 188 0.99 -8.50 -4.84
N SER A 189 1.20 -7.25 -5.23
CA SER A 189 2.46 -6.55 -4.99
C SER A 189 2.19 -5.18 -4.37
N TYR A 190 2.89 -4.86 -3.29
CA TYR A 190 2.84 -3.56 -2.62
C TYR A 190 4.19 -2.86 -2.74
N GLN A 191 4.19 -1.56 -2.96
CA GLN A 191 5.36 -0.73 -2.69
C GLN A 191 5.20 -0.05 -1.34
N ILE A 192 6.17 -0.28 -0.46
CA ILE A 192 6.24 0.35 0.87
C ILE A 192 7.44 1.30 0.93
N LYS A 193 7.32 2.37 1.71
CA LYS A 193 8.41 3.30 2.00
C LYS A 193 8.62 3.37 3.51
N LYS A 194 9.88 3.33 3.95
CA LYS A 194 10.22 3.53 5.36
C LYS A 194 9.83 4.94 5.78
N GLN A 195 9.19 5.02 6.92
CA GLN A 195 8.72 6.25 7.54
C GLN A 195 8.74 6.02 9.06
N SER A 196 9.79 6.49 9.72
CA SER A 196 10.10 6.14 11.11
C SER A 196 8.99 6.50 12.11
N ASN A 197 8.19 7.52 11.81
CA ASN A 197 7.06 7.97 12.65
C ASN A 197 5.73 7.25 12.34
N ALA A 198 5.69 6.33 11.37
CA ALA A 198 4.51 5.52 11.10
C ALA A 198 4.41 4.36 12.10
N LYS A 199 3.19 3.97 12.47
CA LYS A 199 2.89 2.87 13.42
C LYS A 199 3.68 1.57 13.12
N HIS A 200 3.86 1.24 11.84
CA HIS A 200 4.59 0.05 11.41
C HIS A 200 5.98 0.34 10.84
N LYS A 201 6.56 1.54 11.08
CA LYS A 201 7.80 2.05 10.44
C LYS A 201 7.78 2.17 8.92
N TYR A 202 6.68 1.77 8.28
CA TYR A 202 6.49 1.77 6.83
C TYR A 202 5.08 2.24 6.51
N VAL A 203 4.92 2.82 5.33
CA VAL A 203 3.63 3.16 4.74
C VAL A 203 3.52 2.58 3.33
N VAL A 204 2.32 2.25 2.90
CA VAL A 204 2.05 1.78 1.53
C VAL A 204 1.93 2.98 0.60
N THR A 205 2.68 2.93 -0.49
CA THR A 205 2.70 3.99 -1.53
C THR A 205 1.96 3.57 -2.78
N GLU A 206 2.05 2.29 -3.15
CA GLU A 206 1.36 1.70 -4.30
C GLU A 206 0.96 0.25 -3.97
N ALA A 207 -0.11 -0.24 -4.58
CA ALA A 207 -0.42 -1.67 -4.59
C ALA A 207 -0.99 -2.07 -5.95
N ILE A 208 -0.73 -3.31 -6.34
CA ILE A 208 -1.17 -3.98 -7.56
C ILE A 208 -1.80 -5.31 -7.15
N ILE A 209 -3.04 -5.54 -7.59
CA ILE A 209 -3.82 -6.74 -7.25
C ILE A 209 -3.91 -7.62 -8.50
N LYS A 210 -3.73 -8.94 -8.32
CA LYS A 210 -3.91 -9.94 -9.38
C LYS A 210 -4.76 -11.10 -8.87
N THR A 211 -5.97 -11.22 -9.41
CA THR A 211 -6.88 -12.35 -9.13
C THR A 211 -6.42 -13.60 -9.88
N ILE A 212 -6.64 -14.77 -9.29
CA ILE A 212 -6.50 -16.05 -10.00
C ILE A 212 -7.83 -16.32 -10.69
N LYS A 213 -7.80 -16.70 -11.97
CA LYS A 213 -9.00 -17.08 -12.73
C LYS A 213 -9.47 -18.46 -12.29
#